data_AF-A0A7S0TZZ8-F1
#
_entry.id   AF-A0A7S0TZZ8-F1
#
_cell.length_a   1.000
_cell.length_b   1.000
_cell.length_c   1.000
_cell.angle_alpha   90.00
_cell.angle_beta   90.00
_cell.angle_gamma   90.00
#
_symmetry.space_group_name_H-M   'P 1'
#
loop_
_entity.id
_entity.type
_entity.pdbx_description
1 polymer ?
#
loop_
_entity_poly.entity_id
_entity_poly.type
_entity_poly.pdbx_seq_one_letter_code
_entity_poly.pdbx_strand_id
1 'polypeptide(L)'
;HRHLSRALISLMENDLSLVKHVEQFANLLSNCSSMTTLAVRASCIVDASGTYLSRLVTQNRLTLVNLDLSWNKFTATFAEESLAPVLPLCEQLTELNLSNNSLREEGFIAIVDGVVKGTTQLRTLDLSGNGVVPIIQSTKSAPIIQSIIKLQVLTSLRHLKFLDFHWTEQSILRLSRSLACVDP
;
A
#
# COMPACT_ATOMS: atom_id res chain seq x y z
N HIS A 1 9.46 -16.60 -23.86
CA HIS A 1 8.55 -15.44 -23.97
C HIS A 1 7.13 -15.61 -23.39
N ARG A 2 6.62 -16.82 -23.10
CA ARG A 2 5.32 -17.03 -22.38
C ARG A 2 5.44 -17.48 -20.92
N HIS A 3 6.65 -17.50 -20.35
CA HIS A 3 6.88 -17.98 -18.97
C HIS A 3 7.27 -16.88 -17.97
N LEU A 4 7.33 -15.61 -18.39
CA LEU A 4 7.56 -14.45 -17.52
C LEU A 4 6.24 -13.79 -17.03
N SER A 5 5.09 -14.21 -17.56
CA SER A 5 3.77 -13.65 -17.21
C SER A 5 3.25 -14.06 -15.83
N ARG A 6 4.01 -14.87 -15.09
CA ARG A 6 3.81 -15.16 -13.67
C ARG A 6 5.11 -14.85 -12.94
N ALA A 7 5.46 -13.57 -12.84
CA ALA A 7 6.53 -13.10 -11.95
C ALA A 7 6.13 -13.28 -10.47
N LEU A 8 5.84 -14.52 -10.07
CA LEU A 8 6.08 -15.03 -8.72
C LEU A 8 7.60 -15.10 -8.54
N ILE A 9 8.28 -13.96 -8.61
CA ILE A 9 9.63 -13.88 -8.08
C ILE A 9 9.45 -13.83 -6.57
N SER A 10 9.16 -15.01 -6.02
CA SER A 10 9.35 -15.33 -4.62
C SER A 10 10.84 -15.14 -4.34
N LEU A 11 11.21 -13.90 -4.00
CA LEU A 11 12.55 -13.48 -3.61
C LEU A 11 12.91 -13.97 -2.20
N MET A 12 12.39 -15.11 -1.77
CA MET A 12 12.66 -15.66 -0.45
C MET A 12 14.16 -15.92 -0.18
N GLU A 13 15.04 -15.78 -1.17
CA GLU A 13 16.46 -16.13 -1.07
C GLU A 13 17.45 -15.02 -1.47
N ASN A 14 17.01 -13.84 -1.93
CA ASN A 14 17.95 -12.75 -2.25
C ASN A 14 17.87 -11.67 -1.17
N ASP A 15 18.94 -11.50 -0.41
CA ASP A 15 19.08 -10.42 0.57
C ASP A 15 19.09 -9.05 -0.16
N LEU A 16 17.90 -8.46 -0.28
CA LEU A 16 17.66 -7.15 -0.87
C LEU A 16 17.88 -6.00 0.12
N SER A 17 18.53 -6.24 1.26
CA SER A 17 18.85 -5.19 2.24
C SER A 17 19.72 -4.06 1.68
N LEU A 18 20.47 -4.32 0.61
CA LEU A 18 21.33 -3.34 -0.04
C LEU A 18 20.62 -2.64 -1.20
N VAL A 19 20.65 -1.30 -1.19
CA VAL A 19 20.04 -0.44 -2.22
C VAL A 19 20.41 -0.86 -3.65
N LYS A 20 21.69 -1.19 -3.87
CA LYS A 20 22.19 -1.65 -5.18
C LYS A 20 21.50 -2.92 -5.69
N HIS A 21 21.07 -3.83 -4.80
CA HIS A 21 20.39 -5.04 -5.21
C HIS A 21 18.95 -4.74 -5.62
N VAL A 22 18.27 -3.83 -4.92
CA VAL A 22 16.94 -3.34 -5.28
C VAL A 22 16.98 -2.59 -6.62
N GLU A 23 18.00 -1.78 -6.85
CA GLU A 23 18.22 -1.09 -8.12
C GLU A 23 18.46 -2.08 -9.27
N GLN A 24 19.38 -3.04 -9.09
CA GLN A 24 19.64 -4.07 -10.10
C GLN A 24 18.38 -4.88 -10.40
N PHE A 25 17.62 -5.25 -9.37
CA PHE A 25 16.34 -5.91 -9.51
C PHE A 25 15.34 -5.08 -10.32
N ALA A 26 15.20 -3.80 -10.02
CA ALA A 26 14.32 -2.90 -10.77
C ALA A 26 14.78 -2.74 -12.23
N ASN A 27 16.08 -2.68 -12.48
CA ASN A 27 16.62 -2.61 -13.83
C ASN A 27 16.36 -3.89 -14.62
N LEU A 28 16.50 -5.07 -14.00
CA LEU A 28 16.19 -6.35 -14.63
C LEU A 28 14.71 -6.46 -15.01
N LEU A 29 13.83 -5.92 -14.18
CA LEU A 29 12.38 -5.96 -14.39
C LEU A 29 11.84 -4.78 -15.20
N SER A 30 12.66 -3.80 -15.54
CA SER A 30 12.24 -2.60 -16.28
C SER A 30 11.64 -2.89 -17.67
N ASN A 31 11.97 -4.04 -18.26
CA ASN A 31 11.44 -4.52 -19.54
C ASN A 31 10.18 -5.40 -19.40
N CYS A 32 9.77 -5.73 -18.18
CA CYS A 32 8.55 -6.48 -17.93
C CYS A 32 7.38 -5.49 -17.83
N SER A 33 6.59 -5.36 -18.91
CA SER A 33 5.41 -4.48 -18.98
C SER A 33 4.06 -5.18 -18.74
N SER A 34 4.11 -6.48 -18.46
CA SER A 34 2.93 -7.33 -18.24
C SER A 34 2.90 -7.94 -16.84
N MET A 35 3.53 -7.28 -15.87
CA MET A 35 3.59 -7.78 -14.50
C MET A 35 2.26 -7.57 -13.79
N THR A 36 1.62 -8.67 -13.41
CA THR A 36 0.35 -8.63 -12.66
C THR A 36 0.53 -8.69 -11.15
N THR A 37 1.69 -9.12 -10.68
CA THR A 37 1.99 -9.24 -9.25
C THR A 37 3.42 -8.83 -8.99
N LEU A 38 3.61 -7.93 -8.01
CA LEU A 38 4.91 -7.56 -7.47
C LEU A 38 4.88 -7.82 -5.97
N ALA A 39 5.65 -8.80 -5.50
CA ALA A 39 5.75 -9.16 -4.10
C ALA A 39 7.21 -9.10 -3.64
N VAL A 40 7.52 -8.14 -2.76
CA VAL A 40 8.85 -7.94 -2.17
C VAL A 40 8.67 -7.83 -0.67
N ARG A 41 8.63 -8.98 0.01
CA ARG A 41 8.35 -9.09 1.44
C ARG A 41 9.63 -9.30 2.24
N ALA A 42 9.64 -8.88 3.50
CA ALA A 42 10.70 -9.23 4.46
C ALA A 42 12.13 -8.93 3.97
N SER A 43 12.29 -7.90 3.13
CA SER A 43 13.51 -7.63 2.37
C SER A 43 14.35 -6.50 2.98
N CYS A 44 13.95 -5.98 4.15
CA CYS A 44 14.59 -4.87 4.83
C CYS A 44 14.78 -3.60 3.96
N ILE A 45 13.92 -3.42 2.95
CA ILE A 45 14.01 -2.29 2.02
C ILE A 45 13.67 -1.00 2.75
N VAL A 46 14.51 0.02 2.55
CA VAL A 46 14.32 1.37 3.08
C VAL A 46 13.81 2.32 1.99
N ASP A 47 13.32 3.49 2.38
CA ASP A 47 12.69 4.48 1.50
C ASP A 47 13.53 4.82 0.27
N ALA A 48 14.84 5.04 0.45
CA ALA A 48 15.75 5.39 -0.63
C ALA A 48 15.73 4.33 -1.75
N SER A 49 15.80 3.05 -1.39
CA SER A 49 15.68 1.93 -2.34
C SER A 49 14.24 1.66 -2.80
N GLY A 50 13.23 2.05 -2.01
CA GLY A 50 11.83 1.94 -2.36
C GLY A 50 11.45 2.71 -3.62
N THR A 51 12.13 3.83 -3.89
CA THR A 51 11.91 4.65 -5.09
C THR A 51 12.03 3.83 -6.39
N TYR A 52 12.94 2.86 -6.44
CA TYR A 52 13.08 1.94 -7.58
C TYR A 52 11.88 1.01 -7.73
N LEU A 53 11.27 0.58 -6.63
CA LEU A 53 10.02 -0.20 -6.66
C LEU A 53 8.84 0.65 -7.13
N SER A 54 8.73 1.90 -6.69
CA SER A 54 7.70 2.83 -7.20
C SER A 54 7.83 3.07 -8.70
N ARG A 55 9.06 3.10 -9.23
CA ARG A 55 9.30 3.16 -10.68
C ARG A 55 8.77 1.91 -11.39
N LEU A 56 9.01 0.72 -10.85
CA LEU A 56 8.47 -0.54 -11.40
C LEU A 56 6.93 -0.55 -11.38
N VAL A 57 6.32 -0.07 -10.30
CA VAL A 57 4.87 0.06 -10.18
C VAL A 57 4.33 1.02 -11.24
N THR A 58 4.97 2.17 -11.44
CA THR A 58 4.59 3.13 -12.50
C THR A 58 4.66 2.53 -13.90
N GLN A 59 5.68 1.69 -14.17
CA GLN A 59 5.84 1.01 -15.45
C GLN A 59 4.76 -0.04 -15.70
N ASN A 60 4.34 -0.75 -14.65
CA ASN A 60 3.32 -1.80 -14.71
C ASN A 60 1.93 -1.33 -14.28
N ARG A 61 1.69 -0.02 -14.21
CA ARG A 61 0.45 0.58 -13.71
C ARG A 61 -0.84 0.05 -14.36
N LEU A 62 -0.77 -0.34 -15.64
CA LEU A 62 -1.92 -0.86 -16.39
C LEU A 62 -2.16 -2.36 -16.21
N THR A 63 -1.20 -3.09 -15.66
CA THR A 63 -1.24 -4.55 -15.58
C THR A 63 -1.14 -5.09 -14.16
N LEU A 64 -0.65 -4.29 -13.21
CA LEU A 64 -0.45 -4.69 -11.82
C LEU A 64 -1.78 -4.87 -11.09
N VAL A 65 -2.01 -6.08 -10.60
CA VAL A 65 -3.22 -6.51 -9.89
C VAL A 65 -2.97 -6.67 -8.39
N ASN A 66 -1.77 -7.10 -8.01
CA ASN A 66 -1.37 -7.30 -6.61
C ASN A 66 0.00 -6.69 -6.33
N LEU A 67 0.08 -5.86 -5.28
CA LEU A 67 1.30 -5.24 -4.79
C LEU A 67 1.50 -5.58 -3.32
N ASP A 68 2.57 -6.30 -3.02
CA ASP A 68 2.92 -6.70 -1.66
C ASP A 68 4.33 -6.24 -1.30
N LEU A 69 4.40 -5.26 -0.42
CA LEU A 69 5.61 -4.63 0.08
C LEU A 69 5.72 -4.76 1.61
N SER A 70 5.06 -5.77 2.17
CA SER A 70 4.98 -5.97 3.62
C SER A 70 6.31 -6.40 4.25
N TRP A 71 6.45 -6.17 5.56
CA TRP A 71 7.65 -6.54 6.32
C TRP A 71 8.93 -5.87 5.79
N ASN A 72 8.85 -4.62 5.35
CA ASN A 72 10.02 -3.82 5.00
C ASN A 72 10.23 -2.70 6.04
N LYS A 73 11.13 -1.78 5.74
CA LYS A 73 11.46 -0.63 6.59
C LYS A 73 10.95 0.67 5.95
N PHE A 74 9.83 0.61 5.25
CA PHE A 74 9.24 1.81 4.64
C PHE A 74 8.68 2.75 5.70
N THR A 75 8.91 4.04 5.54
CA THR A 75 8.38 5.08 6.44
C THR A 75 7.33 5.95 5.75
N ALA A 76 6.78 6.92 6.47
CA ALA A 76 5.87 7.92 5.92
C ALA A 76 6.43 8.59 4.65
N THR A 77 7.73 8.86 4.61
CA THR A 77 8.39 9.51 3.46
C THR A 77 8.25 8.68 2.18
N PHE A 78 8.44 7.35 2.25
CA PHE A 78 8.20 6.49 1.08
C PHE A 78 6.73 6.52 0.64
N ALA A 79 5.80 6.46 1.58
CA ALA A 79 4.38 6.53 1.26
C ALA A 79 4.02 7.85 0.57
N GLU A 80 4.44 8.98 1.11
CA GLU A 80 4.12 10.32 0.59
C GLU A 80 4.79 10.63 -0.73
N GLU A 81 6.11 10.43 -0.81
CA GLU A 81 6.90 10.92 -1.94
C GLU A 81 6.98 9.92 -3.09
N SER A 82 6.84 8.62 -2.80
CA SER A 82 7.14 7.57 -3.79
C SER A 82 5.94 6.72 -4.17
N LEU A 83 5.14 6.25 -3.21
CA LEU A 83 4.07 5.30 -3.51
C LEU A 83 2.72 5.97 -3.78
N ALA A 84 2.27 6.88 -2.91
CA ALA A 84 0.98 7.56 -3.03
C ALA A 84 0.78 8.30 -4.37
N PRO A 85 1.78 8.95 -4.99
CA PRO A 85 1.62 9.58 -6.30
C PRO A 85 1.38 8.59 -7.45
N VAL A 86 1.78 7.33 -7.27
CA VAL A 86 1.72 6.27 -8.30
C VAL A 86 0.46 5.42 -8.20
N LEU A 87 -0.10 5.24 -7.00
CA LEU A 87 -1.32 4.46 -6.76
C LEU A 87 -2.52 4.86 -7.64
N PRO A 88 -2.83 6.16 -7.88
CA PRO A 88 -3.94 6.57 -8.73
C PRO A 88 -3.82 6.07 -10.17
N LEU A 89 -2.60 5.77 -10.61
CA LEU A 89 -2.31 5.30 -11.96
C LEU A 89 -2.52 3.79 -12.11
N CYS A 90 -2.65 3.06 -11.00
CA CYS A 90 -2.72 1.60 -10.96
C CYS A 90 -4.17 1.11 -11.09
N GLU A 91 -4.74 1.22 -12.29
CA GLU A 91 -6.17 0.99 -12.55
C GLU A 91 -6.64 -0.45 -12.27
N GLN A 92 -5.74 -1.44 -12.40
CA GLN A 92 -6.06 -2.86 -12.22
C GLN A 92 -5.74 -3.38 -10.81
N LEU A 93 -5.21 -2.54 -9.92
CA LEU A 93 -4.76 -2.97 -8.61
C LEU A 93 -5.97 -3.34 -7.74
N THR A 94 -5.98 -4.59 -7.29
CA THR A 94 -7.04 -5.16 -6.44
C THR A 94 -6.55 -5.46 -5.03
N GLU A 95 -5.25 -5.65 -4.85
CA GLU A 95 -4.65 -5.98 -3.55
C GLU A 95 -3.40 -5.12 -3.31
N LEU A 96 -3.39 -4.40 -2.19
CA LEU A 96 -2.25 -3.64 -1.70
C LEU A 96 -1.92 -4.06 -0.26
N ASN A 97 -0.71 -4.59 -0.06
CA ASN A 97 -0.21 -4.99 1.25
C ASN A 97 1.07 -4.22 1.58
N LEU A 98 0.98 -3.35 2.58
CA LEU A 98 2.09 -2.59 3.18
C LEU A 98 2.24 -2.91 4.67
N SER A 99 1.67 -4.03 5.13
CA SER A 99 1.70 -4.39 6.55
C SER A 99 3.11 -4.53 7.10
N ASN A 100 3.28 -4.32 8.41
CA ASN A 100 4.56 -4.45 9.11
C ASN A 100 5.67 -3.59 8.49
N ASN A 101 5.36 -2.31 8.23
CA ASN A 101 6.33 -1.27 7.90
C ASN A 101 6.32 -0.21 9.03
N SER A 102 6.87 0.97 8.80
CA SER A 102 6.89 2.10 9.75
C SER A 102 6.23 3.34 9.16
N LEU A 103 5.10 3.16 8.46
CA LEU A 103 4.40 4.24 7.76
C LEU A 103 3.85 5.33 8.68
N ARG A 104 3.53 5.01 9.94
CA ARG A 104 2.90 5.92 10.92
C ARG A 104 1.57 6.50 10.39
N GLU A 105 1.07 7.53 11.06
CA GLU A 105 -0.21 8.17 10.72
C GLU A 105 -0.14 8.90 9.38
N GLU A 106 0.98 9.57 9.13
CA GLU A 106 1.22 10.38 7.94
C GLU A 106 1.25 9.50 6.68
N GLY A 107 1.98 8.37 6.73
CA GLY A 107 2.00 7.40 5.64
C GLY A 107 0.64 6.73 5.44
N PHE A 108 -0.14 6.47 6.49
CA PHE A 108 -1.51 5.97 6.34
C PHE A 108 -2.37 6.93 5.54
N ILE A 109 -2.37 8.21 5.91
CA ILE A 109 -3.14 9.26 5.23
C ILE A 109 -2.70 9.38 3.76
N ALA A 110 -1.39 9.37 3.50
CA ALA A 110 -0.84 9.46 2.16
C ALA A 110 -1.30 8.30 1.27
N ILE A 111 -1.22 7.05 1.76
CA ILE A 111 -1.66 5.88 1.00
C ILE A 111 -3.16 5.96 0.72
N VAL A 112 -3.96 6.32 1.73
CA VAL A 112 -5.42 6.49 1.55
C VAL A 112 -5.72 7.53 0.48
N ASP A 113 -5.09 8.70 0.55
CA ASP A 113 -5.28 9.78 -0.42
C ASP A 113 -4.81 9.39 -1.83
N GLY A 114 -3.81 8.52 -1.95
CA GLY A 114 -3.39 7.93 -3.21
C GLY A 114 -4.43 6.96 -3.79
N VAL A 115 -4.90 5.99 -3.00
CA VAL A 115 -5.83 4.96 -3.51
C VAL A 115 -7.19 5.53 -3.90
N VAL A 116 -7.72 6.48 -3.15
CA VAL A 116 -9.06 7.06 -3.42
C VAL A 116 -9.11 7.91 -4.69
N LYS A 117 -7.95 8.32 -5.23
CA LYS A 117 -7.85 9.16 -6.44
C LYS A 117 -7.94 8.37 -7.75
N GLY A 118 -7.75 7.05 -7.75
CA GLY A 118 -7.75 6.29 -9.01
C GLY A 118 -7.74 4.77 -8.89
N THR A 119 -7.48 4.21 -7.71
CA THR A 119 -7.46 2.75 -7.49
C THR A 119 -8.85 2.20 -7.14
N THR A 120 -9.84 2.45 -7.98
CA THR A 120 -11.27 2.14 -7.70
C THR A 120 -11.59 0.64 -7.63
N GLN A 121 -10.71 -0.20 -8.16
CA GLN A 121 -10.84 -1.66 -8.18
C GLN A 121 -10.26 -2.34 -6.93
N LEU A 122 -9.68 -1.56 -6.00
CA LEU A 122 -9.03 -2.08 -4.81
C LEU A 122 -10.03 -2.84 -3.92
N ARG A 123 -9.72 -4.12 -3.64
CA ARG A 123 -10.53 -5.01 -2.81
C ARG A 123 -9.91 -5.24 -1.44
N THR A 124 -8.58 -5.24 -1.38
CA THR A 124 -7.82 -5.49 -0.15
C THR A 124 -6.79 -4.39 0.05
N LEU A 125 -6.87 -3.73 1.20
CA LEU A 125 -5.87 -2.79 1.69
C LEU A 125 -5.38 -3.23 3.07
N ASP A 126 -4.12 -3.65 3.16
CA ASP A 126 -3.49 -4.06 4.42
C ASP A 126 -2.36 -3.10 4.79
N LEU A 127 -2.64 -2.28 5.79
CA LEU A 127 -1.76 -1.31 6.43
C LEU A 127 -1.51 -1.68 7.90
N SER A 128 -1.80 -2.92 8.34
CA SER A 128 -1.60 -3.36 9.73
C SER A 128 -0.13 -3.32 10.17
N GLY A 129 0.14 -3.21 11.47
CA GLY A 129 1.52 -3.22 11.99
C GLY A 129 2.39 -2.04 11.53
N ASN A 130 1.80 -0.89 11.18
CA ASN A 130 2.51 0.31 10.70
C ASN A 130 2.77 1.38 11.75
N GLY A 131 2.52 1.08 13.03
CA GLY A 131 2.61 2.06 14.11
C GLY A 131 1.53 3.13 14.04
N VAL A 132 0.40 2.85 13.39
CA VAL A 132 -0.81 3.70 13.41
C VAL A 132 -1.46 3.52 14.78
N VAL A 133 -1.26 4.46 15.69
CA VAL A 133 -1.87 4.43 17.01
C VAL A 133 -3.16 5.25 16.95
N PRO A 134 -4.35 4.69 17.26
CA PRO A 134 -5.54 5.51 17.45
C PRO A 134 -5.32 6.34 18.71
N ILE A 135 -4.90 7.60 18.59
CA ILE A 135 -4.85 8.50 19.74
C ILE A 135 -6.29 8.94 20.05
N ILE A 136 -7.08 8.05 20.66
CA ILE A 136 -8.50 8.27 21.02
C ILE A 136 -8.67 9.32 22.13
N GLN A 137 -7.59 9.98 22.59
CA GLN A 137 -7.59 10.88 23.74
C GLN A 137 -6.97 12.27 23.46
N SER A 138 -6.60 12.59 22.22
CA SER A 138 -6.15 13.95 21.87
C SER A 138 -6.73 14.36 20.53
N THR A 139 -7.02 15.65 20.39
CA THR A 139 -7.61 16.34 19.23
C THR A 139 -6.86 16.18 17.88
N LYS A 140 -5.84 15.32 17.82
CA LYS A 140 -5.06 14.96 16.63
C LYS A 140 -5.57 13.72 15.88
N SER A 141 -6.60 13.03 16.35
CA SER A 141 -7.16 11.83 15.66
C SER A 141 -8.00 12.14 14.41
N ALA A 142 -8.32 13.40 14.16
CA ALA A 142 -9.19 13.83 13.05
C ALA A 142 -8.69 13.40 11.65
N PRO A 143 -7.39 13.47 11.31
CA PRO A 143 -6.92 13.18 9.95
C PRO A 143 -7.03 11.70 9.56
N ILE A 144 -6.76 10.78 10.49
CA ILE A 144 -6.91 9.33 10.26
C ILE A 144 -8.39 8.99 10.07
N ILE A 145 -9.25 9.49 10.95
CA ILE A 145 -10.70 9.30 10.86
C ILE A 145 -11.20 9.82 9.52
N GLN A 146 -10.79 11.03 9.12
CA GLN A 146 -11.16 11.61 7.83
C GLN A 146 -10.70 10.75 6.66
N SER A 147 -9.49 10.19 6.73
CA SER A 147 -8.97 9.29 5.71
C SER A 147 -9.78 7.99 5.64
N ILE A 148 -10.14 7.41 6.78
CA ILE A 148 -11.02 6.23 6.82
C ILE A 148 -12.38 6.54 6.17
N ILE A 149 -12.93 7.73 6.39
CA ILE A 149 -14.17 8.16 5.73
C ILE A 149 -13.97 8.26 4.21
N LYS A 150 -12.84 8.80 3.73
CA LYS A 150 -12.54 8.86 2.28
C LYS A 150 -12.53 7.48 1.61
N LEU A 151 -12.13 6.42 2.33
CA LEU A 151 -12.13 5.05 1.79
C LEU A 151 -13.54 4.55 1.42
N GLN A 152 -14.62 5.18 1.90
CA GLN A 152 -15.99 4.85 1.48
C GLN A 152 -16.22 5.02 -0.03
N VAL A 153 -15.43 5.85 -0.70
CA VAL A 153 -15.49 6.01 -2.17
C VAL A 153 -15.08 4.73 -2.89
N LEU A 154 -14.26 3.89 -2.27
CA LEU A 154 -13.83 2.61 -2.83
C LEU A 154 -14.90 1.54 -2.61
N THR A 155 -15.94 1.55 -3.44
CA THR A 155 -17.05 0.58 -3.37
C THR A 155 -16.63 -0.87 -3.58
N SER A 156 -15.46 -1.10 -4.17
CA SER A 156 -14.87 -2.43 -4.35
C SER A 156 -14.16 -2.98 -3.10
N LEU A 157 -13.88 -2.14 -2.09
CA LEU A 157 -13.05 -2.48 -0.94
C LEU A 157 -13.81 -3.43 0.01
N ARG A 158 -13.29 -4.64 0.20
CA ARG A 158 -13.90 -5.70 1.03
C ARG A 158 -13.12 -5.96 2.30
N HIS A 159 -11.81 -5.77 2.24
CA HIS A 159 -10.88 -6.09 3.32
C HIS A 159 -9.99 -4.88 3.59
N LEU A 160 -10.14 -4.30 4.78
CA LEU A 160 -9.28 -3.23 5.28
C LEU A 160 -8.64 -3.68 6.59
N LYS A 161 -7.32 -3.60 6.69
CA LYS A 161 -6.58 -3.81 7.94
C LYS A 161 -5.66 -2.62 8.14
N PHE A 162 -5.71 -2.00 9.31
CA PHE A 162 -4.86 -0.84 9.64
C PHE A 162 -4.53 -0.74 11.12
N LEU A 163 -5.23 -1.52 11.94
CA LEU A 163 -4.89 -1.85 13.32
C LEU A 163 -4.62 -3.36 13.36
N ASP A 164 -4.09 -3.89 14.47
CA ASP A 164 -3.94 -5.35 14.65
C ASP A 164 -5.28 -6.12 14.64
N PHE A 165 -6.39 -5.41 14.39
CA PHE A 165 -7.73 -5.93 14.20
C PHE A 165 -8.10 -5.99 12.70
N HIS A 166 -8.70 -7.11 12.31
CA HIS A 166 -9.24 -7.31 10.97
C HIS A 166 -10.63 -6.65 10.85
N TRP A 167 -10.78 -5.62 10.00
CA TRP A 167 -12.08 -4.97 9.79
C TRP A 167 -12.79 -5.59 8.57
N THR A 168 -14.06 -5.96 8.73
CA THR A 168 -14.93 -6.39 7.62
C THR A 168 -15.62 -5.18 7.00
N GLU A 169 -16.10 -5.30 5.76
CA GLU A 169 -16.89 -4.27 5.06
C GLU A 169 -17.99 -3.65 5.95
N GLN A 170 -18.73 -4.48 6.68
CA GLN A 170 -19.76 -4.02 7.61
C GLN A 170 -19.19 -3.24 8.80
N SER A 171 -18.01 -3.62 9.32
CA SER A 171 -17.36 -2.92 10.43
C SER A 171 -16.78 -1.58 10.00
N ILE A 172 -16.27 -1.47 8.76
CA ILE A 172 -15.80 -0.20 8.17
C ILE A 172 -16.99 0.75 7.94
N LEU A 173 -18.08 0.24 7.37
CA LEU A 173 -19.32 1.00 7.19
C LEU A 173 -19.94 1.41 8.54
N ARG A 174 -19.89 0.56 9.55
CA ARG A 174 -20.34 0.89 10.92
C ARG A 174 -19.45 1.93 11.58
N LEU A 175 -18.13 1.80 11.48
CA LEU A 175 -17.19 2.77 12.05
C LEU A 175 -17.38 4.13 11.39
N SER A 176 -17.47 4.16 10.06
CA SER A 176 -17.66 5.40 9.31
C SER A 176 -19.05 6.03 9.52
N ARG A 177 -20.13 5.25 9.65
CA ARG A 177 -21.45 5.77 10.07
C ARG A 177 -21.47 6.23 11.52
N SER A 178 -20.82 5.49 12.42
CA SER A 178 -20.72 5.85 13.84
C SER A 178 -19.91 7.13 14.04
N LEU A 179 -18.90 7.38 13.19
CA LEU A 179 -18.10 8.61 13.21
C LEU A 179 -18.83 9.76 12.51
N ALA A 180 -19.64 9.50 11.48
CA ALA A 180 -20.53 10.52 10.87
C ALA A 180 -21.66 10.98 11.81
N CYS A 181 -21.99 10.20 12.85
CA CYS A 181 -22.90 10.62 13.92
C CYS A 181 -22.18 11.32 15.09
N VAL A 182 -20.85 11.41 15.06
CA VAL A 182 -20.01 12.13 16.04
C VAL A 182 -19.47 13.39 15.35
N ASP A 183 -20.39 14.24 14.90
CA ASP A 183 -20.14 15.67 14.84
C ASP A 183 -20.98 16.31 15.97
N PRO A 184 -20.45 17.32 16.70
CA PRO A 184 -21.14 17.97 17.81
C PRO A 184 -22.40 18.75 17.40
#